data_AF-A0A6L7SS26-F1
#
_entry.id   AF-A0A6L7SS26-F1
#
_cell.length_a   1.000
_cell.length_b   1.000
_cell.length_c   1.000
_cell.angle_alpha   90.00
_cell.angle_beta   90.00
_cell.angle_gamma   90.00
#
_symmetry.space_group_name_H-M   'P 1'
#
loop_
_entity.id
_entity.type
_entity.pdbx_description
1 polymer ?
#
loop_
_entity_poly.entity_id
_entity_poly.type
_entity_poly.pdbx_seq_one_letter_code
_entity_poly.pdbx_strand_id
1 'polypeptide(L)'
;MADFCESESIWLHTDASYRGFAVLTVEGRELLNGIERSDSIALDGHKWLYRPYEVGGILVKDLITLENAFTIWGETIPISRTRVCN
;
A
#
# COMPACT_ATOMS: atom_id res chain seq x y z
N MET A 1 1.52 1.75 17.81
CA MET A 1 1.68 0.56 16.94
C MET A 1 2.92 0.70 16.08
N ALA A 2 3.02 1.75 15.24
CA ALA A 2 4.19 1.98 14.40
C ALA A 2 5.53 1.98 15.16
N ASP A 3 5.62 2.63 16.33
CA ASP A 3 6.85 2.62 17.14
C ASP A 3 7.30 1.20 17.54
N PHE A 4 6.35 0.33 17.87
CA PHE A 4 6.62 -1.06 18.25
C PHE A 4 7.01 -1.90 17.03
N CYS A 5 6.31 -1.71 15.91
CA CYS A 5 6.67 -2.38 14.66
C CYS A 5 8.09 -2.01 14.22
N GLU A 6 8.47 -0.74 14.32
CA GLU A 6 9.83 -0.27 14.03
C GLU A 6 10.85 -0.82 15.02
N SER A 7 10.56 -0.86 16.33
CA SER A 7 11.51 -1.38 17.33
C SER A 7 11.76 -2.88 17.17
N GLU A 8 10.75 -3.64 16.79
CA GLU A 8 10.82 -5.10 16.62
C GLU A 8 11.10 -5.53 15.17
N SER A 9 11.32 -4.60 14.24
CA SER A 9 11.49 -4.88 12.81
C SER A 9 10.34 -5.71 12.21
N ILE A 10 9.10 -5.36 12.57
CA ILE A 10 7.87 -6.00 12.11
C ILE A 10 7.23 -5.14 11.02
N TRP A 11 6.76 -5.78 9.95
CA TRP A 11 5.99 -5.13 8.89
C TRP A 11 4.65 -4.58 9.39
N LEU A 12 4.38 -3.29 9.19
CA LEU A 12 3.11 -2.65 9.51
C LEU A 12 2.23 -2.53 8.26
N HIS A 13 1.21 -3.38 8.14
CA HIS A 13 0.15 -3.23 7.15
C HIS A 13 -1.07 -2.53 7.75
N THR A 14 -1.52 -1.43 7.14
CA THR A 14 -2.76 -0.77 7.53
C THR A 14 -3.87 -1.12 6.54
N ASP A 15 -4.91 -1.79 7.04
CA ASP A 15 -6.16 -1.95 6.30
C ASP A 15 -6.93 -0.61 6.34
N ALA A 16 -6.84 0.14 5.25
CA ALA A 16 -7.58 1.36 5.04
C ALA A 16 -8.62 1.21 3.93
N SER A 17 -9.10 -0.02 3.67
CA SER A 17 -9.94 -0.31 2.51
C SER A 17 -11.19 0.58 2.46
N TYR A 18 -11.85 0.81 3.59
CA TYR A 18 -13.01 1.71 3.67
C TYR A 18 -12.63 3.18 3.90
N ARG A 19 -11.75 3.45 4.87
CA ARG A 19 -11.52 4.82 5.39
C ARG A 19 -10.29 5.52 4.83
N GLY A 20 -9.46 4.85 4.03
CA GLY A 20 -8.18 5.40 3.58
C GLY A 20 -8.31 6.70 2.78
N PHE A 21 -9.40 6.85 2.02
CA PHE A 21 -9.67 8.09 1.28
C PHE A 21 -10.08 9.28 2.18
N ALA A 22 -10.22 9.08 3.50
CA ALA A 22 -10.41 10.20 4.44
C ALA A 22 -9.25 11.18 4.41
N VAL A 23 -8.05 10.71 4.06
CA VAL A 23 -6.84 11.53 3.91
C VAL A 23 -7.02 12.70 2.93
N LEU A 24 -8.06 12.69 2.09
CA LEU A 24 -8.38 13.79 1.18
C LEU A 24 -8.97 15.00 1.92
N THR A 25 -9.61 14.83 3.08
CA THR A 25 -10.14 15.94 3.90
C THR A 25 -9.13 16.40 4.96
N VAL A 26 -9.35 17.57 5.56
CA VAL A 26 -8.48 18.09 6.63
C VAL A 26 -8.58 17.21 7.88
N GLU A 27 -9.80 16.93 8.31
CA GLU A 27 -10.11 16.14 9.49
C GLU A 27 -9.62 14.70 9.34
N GLY A 28 -9.76 14.13 8.14
CA GLY A 28 -9.29 12.78 7.86
C GLY A 28 -7.76 12.67 7.84
N ARG A 29 -7.02 13.72 7.44
CA ARG A 29 -5.56 13.75 7.60
C ARG A 29 -5.15 13.73 9.07
N GLU A 30 -5.84 14.50 9.91
CA GLU A 30 -5.57 14.52 11.35
C GLU A 30 -5.88 13.16 11.99
N LEU A 31 -7.02 12.56 11.64
CA LEU A 31 -7.43 11.24 12.16
C LEU A 31 -6.53 10.09 11.69
N LEU A 32 -5.95 10.20 10.50
CA LEU A 32 -5.06 9.20 9.92
C LEU A 32 -3.57 9.55 10.11
N ASN A 33 -3.23 10.51 10.97
CA ASN A 33 -1.85 10.85 11.24
C ASN A 33 -1.06 9.61 11.71
N GLY A 34 0.09 9.34 11.08
CA GLY A 34 0.88 8.13 11.30
C GLY A 34 0.62 7.03 10.29
N ILE A 35 -0.41 7.12 9.43
CA ILE A 35 -0.66 6.11 8.39
C ILE A 35 0.50 6.00 7.40
N GLU A 36 1.23 7.09 7.16
CA GLU A 36 2.43 7.15 6.33
C GLU A 36 3.59 6.30 6.87
N ARG A 37 3.54 5.92 8.15
CA ARG A 37 4.52 4.99 8.74
C ARG A 37 4.24 3.53 8.38
N SER A 38 3.06 3.19 7.85
CA SER A 38 2.75 1.85 7.35
C SER A 38 3.66 1.45 6.20
N ASP A 39 4.10 0.20 6.16
CA ASP A 39 4.88 -0.34 5.03
C ASP A 39 4.00 -0.68 3.84
N SER A 40 2.72 -0.96 4.10
CA SER A 40 1.70 -1.06 3.06
C SER A 40 0.32 -0.65 3.57
N ILE A 41 -0.53 -0.23 2.63
CA ILE A 41 -1.89 0.24 2.89
C ILE A 41 -2.84 -0.40 1.87
N ALA A 42 -3.89 -1.07 2.32
CA ALA A 42 -4.97 -1.54 1.46
C ALA A 42 -6.04 -0.44 1.25
N LEU A 43 -6.56 -0.33 0.02
CA LEU A 43 -7.55 0.68 -0.37
C LEU A 43 -8.58 0.07 -1.33
N ASP A 44 -9.86 0.33 -1.09
CA ASP A 44 -10.95 -0.10 -1.98
C ASP A 44 -11.68 1.11 -2.57
N GLY A 45 -11.39 1.43 -3.83
CA GLY A 45 -12.06 2.52 -4.55
C GLY A 45 -13.57 2.33 -4.65
N HIS A 46 -14.04 1.08 -4.61
CA HIS A 46 -15.46 0.76 -4.64
C HIS A 46 -16.22 1.08 -3.33
N LYS A 47 -15.51 1.46 -2.26
CA LYS A 47 -16.12 1.86 -0.98
C LYS A 47 -16.43 3.36 -0.92
N TRP A 48 -15.45 4.23 -1.18
CA TRP A 48 -15.61 5.69 -1.05
C TRP A 48 -15.41 6.49 -2.34
N LEU A 49 -14.85 5.90 -3.40
CA LEU A 49 -14.63 6.61 -4.67
C LEU A 49 -15.74 6.33 -5.70
N TYR A 50 -16.88 5.80 -5.27
CA TYR A 50 -18.03 5.50 -6.14
C TYR A 50 -17.65 4.67 -7.39
N ARG A 51 -16.67 3.77 -7.26
CA ARG A 51 -16.26 2.86 -8.32
C ARG A 51 -17.12 1.58 -8.27
N PRO A 52 -17.46 0.98 -9.43
CA PRO A 52 -18.10 -0.33 -9.45
C PRO A 52 -17.14 -1.40 -8.88
N TYR A 53 -17.70 -2.45 -8.27
CA TYR A 53 -16.91 -3.62 -7.86
C TYR A 53 -16.33 -4.33 -9.10
N GLU A 54 -15.10 -4.84 -9.09
CA GLU A 54 -14.07 -4.75 -8.03
C GLU A 54 -13.02 -3.68 -8.38
N VAL A 55 -12.67 -2.85 -7.40
CA VAL A 55 -11.55 -1.90 -7.48
C VAL A 55 -10.89 -1.83 -6.12
N GLY A 56 -9.89 -2.70 -5.92
CA GLY A 56 -9.01 -2.71 -4.75
C GLY A 56 -7.57 -2.47 -5.18
N GLY A 57 -6.76 -1.95 -4.28
CA GLY A 57 -5.35 -1.69 -4.51
C GLY A 57 -4.54 -1.72 -3.21
N ILE A 58 -3.25 -1.95 -3.36
CA ILE A 58 -2.28 -1.84 -2.27
C ILE A 58 -1.26 -0.76 -2.61
N LEU A 59 -1.01 0.14 -1.67
CA LEU A 59 0.15 1.03 -1.70
C LEU A 59 1.24 0.36 -0.90
N VAL A 60 2.45 0.28 -1.44
CA VAL A 60 3.62 -0.28 -0.75
C VAL A 60 4.71 0.79 -0.73
N LYS A 61 5.30 1.01 0.45
CA LYS A 61 6.33 2.03 0.66
C LYS A 61 7.60 1.73 -0.12
N ASP A 62 8.00 0.46 -0.17
CA ASP A 62 9.13 -0.02 -0.97
C ASP A 62 8.65 -0.97 -2.07
N LEU A 63 8.75 -0.51 -3.32
CA LEU A 63 8.39 -1.30 -4.49
C LEU A 63 9.28 -2.53 -4.67
N ILE A 64 10.56 -2.46 -4.28
CA ILE A 64 11.49 -3.59 -4.42
C ILE A 64 11.04 -4.75 -3.52
N THR A 65 10.54 -4.46 -2.32
CA THR A 65 9.97 -5.49 -1.44
C THR A 65 8.77 -6.18 -2.08
N LEU A 66 7.87 -5.43 -2.71
CA LEU A 66 6.73 -6.00 -3.43
C LEU A 66 7.19 -6.84 -4.63
N GLU A 67 8.11 -6.31 -5.44
CA GLU A 67 8.67 -7.02 -6.59
C GLU A 67 9.32 -8.35 -6.15
N ASN A 68 10.17 -8.33 -5.13
CA ASN A 68 10.86 -9.53 -4.65
C ASN A 68 9.88 -10.58 -4.11
N ALA A 69 8.79 -10.16 -3.46
CA ALA A 69 7.78 -11.07 -2.93
C ALA A 69 6.99 -11.79 -4.03
N PHE A 70 6.77 -11.14 -5.19
CA PHE A 70 5.94 -11.65 -6.27
C PHE A 70 6.70 -12.02 -7.55
N THR A 71 8.01 -11.80 -7.59
CA THR A 71 8.85 -12.20 -8.73
C THR A 71 9.16 -13.68 -8.63
N ILE A 72 8.70 -14.43 -9.62
CA ILE A 72 9.12 -15.80 -9.86
C ILE A 72 10.00 -15.80 -11.11
N TRP A 73 11.22 -16.30 -10.98
CA TRP A 73 12.13 -16.46 -12.12
C TRP A 73 11.71 -17.70 -12.90
N GLY A 74 10.96 -17.50 -13.97
CA GLY A 74 10.67 -18.53 -14.96
C GLY A 74 11.58 -18.42 -16.18
N GLU A 75 12.10 -19.54 -16.69
CA GLU A 75 12.91 -19.55 -17.92
C GLU A 75 12.14 -19.09 -19.17
N THR A 76 10.81 -19.14 -19.15
CA THR A 76 9.98 -19.01 -20.37
C THR A 76 9.33 -17.63 -20.56
N ILE A 77 9.24 -16.79 -19.52
CA ILE A 77 8.56 -15.49 -19.60
C ILE A 77 9.59 -14.37 -19.40
N PRO A 78 9.91 -13.58 -20.44
CA PRO A 78 10.84 -12.48 -20.29
C PRO A 78 10.22 -11.39 -19.42
N ILE A 79 10.77 -11.19 -18.22
CA ILE A 79 10.42 -10.06 -17.36
C ILE A 79 11.16 -8.83 -17.90
N SER A 80 10.45 -7.96 -18.62
CA SER A 80 10.98 -6.63 -18.94
C SER A 80 11.01 -5.81 -17.65
N ARG A 81 12.21 -5.46 -17.17
CA ARG A 81 12.39 -4.50 -16.08
C ARG A 81 11.75 -3.17 -16.49
N THR A 82 10.57 -2.85 -15.94
CA THR A 82 10.03 -1.50 -16.06
C THR A 82 10.96 -0.57 -15.31
N ARG A 83 11.67 0.30 -16.03
CA ARG A 83 12.50 1.33 -15.41
C ARG A 83 11.58 2.25 -14.63
N VAL A 84 11.75 2.30 -13.31
CA VAL A 84 11.24 3.39 -12.48
C VAL A 84 12.00 4.64 -12.92
N CYS A 85 11.30 5.61 -13.51
CA CYS A 85 11.88 6.91 -13.84
C CYS A 85 12.21 7.62 -12.52
N ASN A 86 13.49 7.99 -12.35
CA ASN A 86 13.93 8.97 -11.36
C ASN A 86 13.40 10.36 -11.69
#